data_AF-A0A8T0DLG5-F1
#
_entry.id   AF-A0A8T0DLG5-F1
#
_cell.length_a   1.000
_cell.length_b   1.000
_cell.length_c   1.000
_cell.angle_alpha   90.00
_cell.angle_beta   90.00
_cell.angle_gamma   90.00
#
_symmetry.space_group_name_H-M   'P 1'
#
loop_
_entity.id
_entity.type
_entity.pdbx_description
1 polymer ?
#
loop_
_entity_poly.entity_id
_entity_poly.type
_entity_poly.pdbx_seq_one_letter_code
_entity_poly.pdbx_strand_id
1 'polypeptide(L)'
;EPVSSLTNIFSSTFLSDRVVELIGDVTPDIGQLMRTDLIVTTLEKWDSISRSWQQRVYVRHIGLIIIDEIHLMGEESDLVLEVLVLRANYIASQLGQSVRIIGLSMALSNAPDLASWLRIPITMTGMADVATVSGTGLGQTGRRLLYCRPSVRPVPLETHIQGYPGRHYCPRMATMNRPNYLGSFSVVVVFSLS
;
A
#
# COMPACT_ATOMS: atom_id res chain seq x y z
N GLU A 1 1.28 9.72 -13.37
CA GLU A 1 1.92 9.03 -12.24
C GLU A 1 0.84 8.55 -11.27
N PRO A 2 1.05 7.46 -10.51
CA PRO A 2 0.01 6.88 -9.66
C PRO A 2 -0.52 7.88 -8.62
N VAL A 3 0.34 8.74 -8.10
CA VAL A 3 -0.01 9.69 -7.05
C VAL A 3 -0.94 10.80 -7.56
N SER A 4 -0.67 11.38 -8.73
CA SER A 4 -1.56 12.39 -9.32
C SER A 4 -2.92 11.85 -9.70
N SER A 5 -3.00 10.55 -10.00
CA SER A 5 -4.27 9.85 -10.23
C SER A 5 -5.08 9.72 -8.94
N LEU A 6 -4.43 9.38 -7.83
CA LEU A 6 -5.07 9.33 -6.51
C LEU A 6 -5.56 10.71 -6.08
N THR A 7 -4.73 11.76 -6.23
CA THR A 7 -5.12 13.13 -5.91
C THR A 7 -6.39 13.54 -6.67
N ASN A 8 -6.49 13.19 -7.96
CA ASN A 8 -7.68 13.48 -8.76
C ASN A 8 -8.93 12.69 -8.31
N ILE A 9 -8.78 11.41 -7.94
CA ILE A 9 -9.88 10.58 -7.42
C ILE A 9 -10.38 11.14 -6.08
N PHE A 10 -9.45 11.48 -5.18
CA PHE A 10 -9.81 12.03 -3.89
C PHE A 10 -10.34 13.45 -3.98
N SER A 11 -9.82 14.28 -4.88
CA SER A 11 -10.32 15.64 -5.11
C SER A 11 -11.72 15.68 -5.75
N SER A 12 -12.08 14.66 -6.53
CA SER A 12 -13.43 14.52 -7.10
C SER A 12 -14.45 13.91 -6.13
N THR A 13 -14.00 13.10 -5.16
CA THR A 13 -14.89 12.40 -4.21
C THR A 13 -14.99 13.13 -2.86
N PHE A 14 -13.92 13.80 -2.43
CA PHE A 14 -13.80 14.60 -1.22
C PHE A 14 -13.54 16.07 -1.57
N LEU A 15 -13.80 17.00 -0.65
CA LEU A 15 -13.62 18.44 -0.88
C LEU A 15 -12.22 18.74 -1.46
N SER A 16 -12.21 19.22 -2.71
CA SER A 16 -11.03 19.47 -3.56
C SER A 16 -9.91 20.28 -2.91
N ASP A 17 -10.27 21.17 -1.99
CA ASP A 17 -9.36 22.15 -1.40
C ASP A 17 -8.54 21.60 -0.22
N ARG A 18 -8.76 20.34 0.17
CA ARG A 18 -8.15 19.72 1.36
C ARG A 18 -7.24 18.54 1.06
N VAL A 19 -6.93 18.28 -0.22
CA VAL A 19 -6.00 17.23 -0.64
C VAL A 19 -4.74 17.88 -1.18
N VAL A 20 -3.58 17.45 -0.66
CA VAL A 20 -2.28 17.96 -1.12
C VAL A 20 -1.36 16.80 -1.48
N GLU A 21 -0.70 16.95 -2.62
CA GLU A 21 0.27 16.01 -3.16
C GLU A 21 1.69 16.50 -2.86
N LEU A 22 2.50 15.64 -2.24
CA LEU A 22 3.90 15.90 -1.93
C LEU A 22 4.78 14.97 -2.78
N ILE A 23 5.18 15.46 -3.96
CA ILE A 23 6.05 14.73 -4.90
C ILE A 23 7.20 15.60 -5.38
N GLY A 24 8.34 14.96 -5.61
CA GLY A 24 9.53 15.60 -6.15
C GLY A 24 10.05 16.68 -5.19
N ASP A 25 10.54 17.78 -5.74
CA ASP A 25 11.14 18.88 -4.97
C ASP A 25 10.16 19.98 -4.58
N VAL A 26 8.92 19.93 -5.07
CA VAL A 26 7.91 20.92 -4.75
C VAL A 26 7.36 20.67 -3.35
N THR A 27 7.77 21.50 -2.40
CA THR A 27 7.12 21.58 -1.09
C THR A 27 6.05 22.67 -1.14
N PRO A 28 4.75 22.32 -1.03
CA PRO A 28 3.67 23.28 -0.96
C PRO A 28 3.82 24.16 0.27
N ASP A 29 3.14 25.31 0.26
CA ASP A 29 3.21 26.28 1.34
C ASP A 29 2.73 25.66 2.67
N ILE A 30 3.39 26.02 3.76
CA ILE A 30 3.08 25.52 5.11
C ILE A 30 1.63 25.88 5.48
N GLY A 31 1.16 27.06 5.04
CA GLY A 31 -0.21 27.49 5.27
C GLY A 31 -1.25 26.61 4.58
N GLN A 32 -0.93 26.09 3.39
CA GLN A 32 -1.79 25.13 2.68
C GLN A 32 -1.78 23.78 3.39
N LEU A 33 -0.60 23.30 3.78
CA LEU A 33 -0.42 22.00 4.42
C LEU A 33 -1.12 21.88 5.78
N MET A 34 -1.25 22.99 6.51
CA MET A 34 -1.98 23.04 7.78
C MET A 34 -3.50 23.00 7.61
N ARG A 35 -4.03 23.30 6.41
CA ARG A 35 -5.47 23.25 6.09
C ARG A 35 -5.87 21.94 5.41
N THR A 36 -4.89 21.12 5.05
CA THR A 36 -5.06 19.86 4.35
C THR A 36 -5.55 18.77 5.31
N ASP A 37 -6.53 17.98 4.86
CA ASP A 37 -7.02 16.80 5.57
C ASP A 37 -6.35 15.51 5.05
N LEU A 38 -5.95 15.48 3.77
CA LEU A 38 -5.32 14.34 3.12
C LEU A 38 -4.01 14.71 2.43
N ILE A 39 -2.93 14.06 2.82
CA ILE A 39 -1.62 14.20 2.19
C ILE A 39 -1.32 12.91 1.43
N VAL A 40 -1.04 13.04 0.13
CA VAL A 40 -0.61 11.91 -0.72
C VAL A 40 0.87 12.11 -1.06
N THR A 41 1.70 11.10 -0.80
CA THR A 41 3.16 11.22 -0.96
C THR A 41 3.81 9.85 -1.16
N THR A 42 5.06 9.84 -1.61
CA THR A 42 5.88 8.62 -1.69
C THR A 42 6.52 8.29 -0.34
N LEU A 43 6.85 7.02 -0.14
CA LEU A 43 7.49 6.53 1.08
C LEU A 43 8.79 7.29 1.39
N GLU A 44 9.61 7.50 0.37
CA GLU A 44 10.90 8.20 0.44
C GLU A 44 10.74 9.66 0.85
N LYS A 45 9.78 10.37 0.24
CA LYS A 45 9.51 11.77 0.55
C LYS A 45 8.99 11.89 1.99
N TRP A 46 8.11 10.98 2.42
CA TRP A 46 7.62 10.94 3.79
C TRP A 46 8.72 10.63 4.82
N ASP A 47 9.65 9.73 4.52
CA ASP A 47 10.80 9.46 5.39
C ASP A 47 11.63 10.74 5.60
N SER A 48 11.94 11.47 4.53
CA SER A 48 12.66 12.74 4.60
C SER A 48 11.93 13.79 5.46
N ILE A 49 10.62 13.95 5.27
CA ILE A 49 9.78 14.89 6.02
C ILE A 49 9.73 14.54 7.52
N SER A 50 9.54 13.25 7.82
CA SER A 50 9.33 12.78 9.18
C SER A 50 10.60 12.79 10.03
N ARG A 51 11.81 12.85 9.44
CA ARG A 51 13.07 13.07 10.19
C ARG A 51 13.08 14.40 10.96
N SER A 52 12.42 15.44 10.44
CA SER A 52 12.32 16.76 11.08
C SER A 52 10.95 17.01 11.72
N TRP A 53 10.29 15.96 12.24
CA TRP A 53 8.95 16.03 12.85
C TRP A 53 8.85 17.02 14.02
N GLN A 54 9.96 17.36 14.69
CA GLN A 54 9.96 18.33 15.78
C GLN A 54 9.75 19.77 15.29
N GLN A 55 10.22 20.10 14.10
CA GLN A 55 10.07 21.44 13.53
C GLN A 55 8.77 21.58 12.73
N ARG A 56 8.23 20.46 12.25
CA ARG A 56 7.09 20.41 11.32
C ARG A 56 5.81 20.05 12.08
N VAL A 57 5.00 21.07 12.36
CA VAL A 57 3.76 20.94 13.14
C VAL A 57 2.76 19.96 12.49
N TYR A 58 2.62 19.99 11.17
CA TYR A 58 1.71 19.10 10.43
C TYR A 58 2.02 17.60 10.61
N VAL A 59 3.28 17.21 10.81
CA VAL A 59 3.65 15.80 11.06
C VAL A 59 3.12 15.31 12.41
N ARG A 60 3.04 16.22 13.39
CA ARG A 60 2.55 15.92 14.75
C ARG A 60 1.04 15.74 14.80
N HIS A 61 0.30 16.31 13.84
CA HIS A 61 -1.17 16.23 13.80
C HIS A 61 -1.71 15.00 13.07
N ILE A 62 -0.85 14.08 12.64
CA ILE A 62 -1.27 12.91 11.87
C ILE A 62 -1.91 11.87 12.80
N GLY A 63 -3.19 11.55 12.53
CA GLY A 63 -3.91 10.49 13.22
C GLY A 63 -4.01 9.17 12.45
N LEU A 64 -3.80 9.19 11.13
CA LEU A 64 -3.96 8.05 10.24
C LEU A 64 -2.84 8.01 9.19
N ILE A 65 -2.21 6.85 9.04
CA ILE A 65 -1.24 6.56 7.98
C ILE A 65 -1.79 5.38 7.19
N ILE A 66 -1.94 5.56 5.88
CA ILE A 66 -2.29 4.49 4.94
C ILE A 66 -1.04 4.20 4.12
N ILE A 67 -0.60 2.95 4.13
CA ILE A 67 0.54 2.48 3.35
C ILE A 67 -0.03 1.58 2.26
N ASP A 68 0.14 1.98 1.01
CA ASP A 68 -0.26 1.18 -0.14
C ASP A 68 0.86 0.22 -0.57
N GLU A 69 0.48 -0.87 -1.23
CA GLU A 69 1.42 -1.86 -1.80
C GLU A 69 2.45 -2.43 -0.78
N ILE A 70 2.05 -2.70 0.48
CA ILE A 70 2.97 -3.22 1.53
C ILE A 70 3.59 -4.59 1.20
N HIS A 71 3.14 -5.29 0.16
CA HIS A 71 3.77 -6.53 -0.32
C HIS A 71 5.10 -6.30 -1.03
N LEU A 72 5.42 -5.06 -1.38
CA LEU A 72 6.75 -4.71 -1.89
C LEU A 72 7.83 -4.81 -0.81
N MET A 73 7.45 -5.15 0.43
CA MET A 73 8.37 -5.57 1.48
C MET A 73 9.04 -6.90 1.10
N GLY A 74 10.32 -6.81 0.71
CA GLY A 74 11.11 -7.93 0.19
C GLY A 74 12.22 -7.51 -0.78
N GLU A 75 12.15 -6.30 -1.34
CA GLU A 75 13.24 -5.64 -2.09
C GLU A 75 13.81 -4.44 -1.29
N GLU A 76 14.77 -3.67 -1.83
CA GLU A 76 15.55 -2.60 -1.15
C GLU A 76 14.73 -1.57 -0.33
N SER A 77 13.41 -1.52 -0.51
CA SER A 77 12.47 -0.64 0.17
C SER A 77 12.06 -1.09 1.60
N ASP A 78 12.43 -2.29 2.04
CA ASP A 78 12.00 -2.87 3.33
C ASP A 78 12.42 -2.02 4.55
N LEU A 79 13.66 -1.51 4.53
CA LEU A 79 14.22 -0.69 5.61
C LEU A 79 13.49 0.64 5.80
N VAL A 80 13.00 1.25 4.72
CA VAL A 80 12.36 2.58 4.80
C VAL A 80 10.98 2.46 5.45
N LEU A 81 10.22 1.42 5.11
CA LEU A 81 8.89 1.17 5.66
C LEU A 81 8.98 0.80 7.15
N GLU A 82 9.97 0.00 7.53
CA GLU A 82 10.26 -0.30 8.95
C GLU A 82 10.57 0.96 9.75
N VAL A 83 11.51 1.76 9.26
CA VAL A 83 11.90 3.02 9.92
C VAL A 83 10.72 3.98 10.03
N LEU A 84 9.86 4.05 9.00
CA LEU A 84 8.66 4.87 9.01
C LEU A 84 7.68 4.42 10.10
N VAL A 85 7.34 3.13 10.16
CA VAL A 85 6.40 2.58 11.16
C VAL A 85 6.95 2.77 12.57
N LEU A 86 8.24 2.51 12.79
CA LEU A 86 8.90 2.74 14.07
C LEU A 86 8.85 4.22 14.48
N ARG A 87 9.16 5.13 13.54
CA ARG A 87 9.14 6.57 13.80
C ARG A 87 7.72 7.07 14.09
N ALA A 88 6.72 6.60 13.35
CA ALA A 88 5.32 6.96 13.61
C ALA A 88 4.89 6.54 15.02
N ASN A 89 5.21 5.31 15.43
CA ASN A 89 4.93 4.83 16.79
C ASN A 89 5.72 5.61 17.86
N TYR A 90 6.96 5.99 17.58
CA TYR A 90 7.77 6.81 18.49
C TYR A 90 7.18 8.20 18.67
N ILE A 91 6.81 8.89 17.58
CA ILE A 91 6.17 10.20 17.60
C ILE A 91 4.84 10.13 18.37
N ALA A 92 4.03 9.10 18.11
CA ALA A 92 2.78 8.82 18.81
C ALA A 92 2.98 8.72 20.34
N SER A 93 3.98 7.93 20.76
CA SER A 93 4.35 7.76 22.17
C SER A 93 4.81 9.06 22.83
N GLN A 94 5.63 9.86 22.13
CA GLN A 94 6.13 11.14 22.63
C GLN A 94 5.01 12.20 22.78
N LEU A 95 4.05 12.22 21.87
CA LEU A 95 2.93 13.17 21.89
C LEU A 95 1.75 12.69 22.75
N GLY A 96 1.76 11.44 23.23
CA GLY A 96 0.62 10.83 23.90
C GLY A 96 -0.60 10.66 22.97
N GLN A 97 -0.38 10.60 21.67
CA GLN A 97 -1.43 10.47 20.65
C GLN A 97 -1.41 9.08 20.04
N SER A 98 -2.56 8.55 19.66
CA SER A 98 -2.64 7.26 18.95
C SER A 98 -2.64 7.50 17.43
N VAL A 99 -1.65 6.95 16.73
CA VAL A 99 -1.61 6.92 15.26
C VAL A 99 -2.18 5.58 14.78
N ARG A 100 -3.20 5.63 13.92
CA ARG A 100 -3.74 4.45 13.25
C ARG A 100 -2.96 4.17 11.98
N ILE A 101 -2.48 2.95 11.81
CA ILE A 101 -1.78 2.52 10.60
C ILE A 101 -2.66 1.51 9.87
N ILE A 102 -2.87 1.72 8.57
CA ILE A 102 -3.58 0.81 7.67
C ILE A 102 -2.59 0.42 6.56
N GLY A 103 -2.33 -0.87 6.41
CA GLY A 103 -1.54 -1.39 5.30
C GLY A 103 -2.45 -2.04 4.26
N LEU A 104 -2.33 -1.63 2.99
CA LEU A 104 -3.00 -2.21 1.85
C LEU A 104 -1.99 -3.06 1.07
N SER A 105 -2.40 -4.25 0.65
CA SER A 105 -1.53 -5.20 -0.02
C SER A 105 -2.27 -6.00 -1.08
N MET A 106 -1.53 -6.54 -2.05
CA MET A 106 -1.98 -7.67 -2.84
C MET A 106 -2.08 -8.93 -1.95
N ALA A 107 -2.83 -9.92 -2.44
CA ALA A 107 -3.00 -11.19 -1.75
C ALA A 107 -1.65 -11.91 -1.59
N LEU A 108 -1.13 -11.94 -0.36
CA LEU A 108 0.16 -12.50 0.02
C LEU A 108 0.03 -13.85 0.72
N SER A 109 0.87 -14.81 0.40
CA SER A 109 0.93 -16.10 1.13
C SER A 109 1.50 -15.96 2.54
N ASN A 110 2.36 -14.97 2.80
CA ASN A 110 3.03 -14.68 4.09
C ASN A 110 2.31 -13.59 4.92
N ALA A 111 1.00 -13.40 4.72
CA ALA A 111 0.21 -12.42 5.47
C ALA A 111 0.34 -12.53 7.02
N PRO A 112 0.45 -13.74 7.63
CA PRO A 112 0.67 -13.86 9.08
C PRO A 112 2.00 -13.27 9.55
N ASP A 113 3.08 -13.44 8.79
CA ASP A 113 4.40 -12.93 9.14
C ASP A 113 4.42 -11.40 9.08
N LEU A 114 3.80 -10.83 8.05
CA LEU A 114 3.61 -9.39 7.93
C LEU A 114 2.77 -8.79 9.05
N ALA A 115 1.72 -9.51 9.48
CA ALA A 115 0.89 -9.09 10.61
C ALA A 115 1.68 -9.13 11.93
N SER A 116 2.47 -10.18 12.15
CA SER A 116 3.39 -10.29 13.29
C SER A 116 4.39 -9.13 13.31
N TRP A 117 4.97 -8.81 12.15
CA TRP A 117 5.90 -7.69 11.98
C TRP A 117 5.26 -6.32 12.28
N LEU A 118 4.05 -6.04 11.77
CA LEU A 118 3.26 -4.85 12.11
C LEU A 118 2.72 -4.85 13.56
N ARG A 119 3.06 -5.87 14.36
CA ARG A 119 2.55 -6.11 15.72
C ARG A 119 1.02 -6.17 15.76
N ILE A 120 0.37 -6.55 14.67
CA ILE A 120 -1.07 -6.77 14.61
C ILE A 120 -1.36 -8.08 15.35
N PRO A 121 -2.06 -8.09 16.50
CA PRO A 121 -2.59 -9.32 17.08
C PRO A 121 -3.34 -10.07 15.98
N ILE A 122 -2.77 -11.22 15.64
CA ILE A 122 -3.34 -12.13 14.66
C ILE A 122 -4.51 -12.81 15.36
N THR A 123 -5.61 -12.08 15.51
CA THR A 123 -6.90 -12.72 15.74
C THR A 123 -7.23 -13.32 14.38
N MET A 124 -6.81 -14.57 14.13
CA MET A 124 -7.16 -15.32 12.92
C MET A 124 -8.67 -15.52 12.87
N THR A 125 -9.41 -14.47 12.52
CA THR A 125 -10.78 -14.59 12.07
C THR A 125 -10.68 -14.96 10.60
N GLY A 126 -10.68 -16.27 10.36
CA GLY A 126 -10.91 -16.79 9.02
C GLY A 126 -12.20 -16.21 8.46
N MET A 127 -12.30 -16.22 7.13
CA MET A 127 -13.42 -15.70 6.34
C MET A 127 -14.82 -16.25 6.74
N ALA A 128 -14.89 -17.26 7.62
CA ALA A 128 -16.11 -17.84 8.15
C ALA A 128 -16.73 -17.08 9.34
N ASP A 129 -15.97 -16.27 10.08
CA ASP A 129 -16.44 -15.71 11.37
C ASP A 129 -16.89 -14.24 11.31
N VAL A 130 -16.98 -13.65 10.12
CA VAL A 130 -17.51 -12.27 9.97
C VAL A 130 -19.02 -12.20 10.24
N ALA A 131 -19.71 -13.34 10.23
CA ALA A 131 -21.14 -13.42 10.49
C ALA A 131 -21.53 -13.56 11.98
N THR A 132 -20.58 -13.79 12.89
CA THR A 132 -20.86 -14.07 14.31
C THR A 132 -20.16 -13.09 15.27
N VAL A 133 -20.06 -11.82 14.89
CA VAL A 133 -19.93 -10.73 15.86
C VAL A 133 -21.22 -9.93 15.88
N SER A 134 -22.34 -10.64 16.01
CA SER A 134 -23.60 -10.08 16.48
C SER A 134 -23.63 -10.19 18.00
N GLY A 135 -23.27 -9.10 18.67
CA GLY A 135 -23.65 -8.90 20.07
C GLY A 135 -22.51 -8.91 21.08
N THR A 136 -22.38 -7.78 21.75
CA THR A 136 -21.68 -7.52 23.03
C THR A 136 -20.22 -7.08 22.97
N GLY A 137 -20.00 -5.84 23.42
CA GLY A 137 -18.68 -5.29 23.78
C GLY A 137 -18.30 -4.03 23.02
N LEU A 138 -18.80 -2.88 23.47
CA LEU A 138 -18.14 -1.59 23.25
C LEU A 138 -16.63 -1.72 23.55
N GLY A 139 -15.80 -1.25 22.62
CA GLY A 139 -14.45 -0.78 22.96
C GLY A 139 -13.37 -1.84 23.10
N GLN A 140 -12.91 -2.41 21.98
CA GLN A 140 -11.47 -2.62 21.80
C GLN A 140 -11.09 -2.25 20.36
N THR A 141 -10.18 -1.29 20.23
CA THR A 141 -9.49 -0.88 19.00
C THR A 141 -8.61 -2.04 18.51
N GLY A 142 -9.23 -3.12 18.05
CA GLY A 142 -8.57 -4.37 17.68
C GLY A 142 -7.91 -4.26 16.33
N ARG A 143 -6.57 -4.28 16.33
CA ARG A 143 -5.74 -4.52 15.14
C ARG A 143 -6.23 -5.81 14.44
N ARG A 144 -6.61 -5.73 13.17
CA ARG A 144 -7.27 -6.82 12.41
C ARG A 144 -6.57 -7.04 11.07
N LEU A 145 -6.23 -8.29 10.79
CA LEU A 145 -5.76 -8.73 9.47
C LEU A 145 -6.97 -9.14 8.63
N LEU A 146 -7.07 -8.62 7.41
CA LEU A 146 -8.04 -9.05 6.41
C LEU A 146 -7.28 -9.72 5.26
N TYR A 147 -7.55 -11.00 5.03
CA TYR A 147 -6.91 -11.76 3.96
C TYR A 147 -7.95 -12.21 2.93
N CYS A 148 -7.76 -11.79 1.69
CA CYS A 148 -8.58 -12.18 0.54
C CYS A 148 -7.75 -13.06 -0.39
N ARG A 149 -8.32 -14.17 -0.86
CA ARG A 149 -7.69 -14.98 -1.92
C ARG A 149 -7.67 -14.18 -3.23
N PRO A 150 -6.66 -14.38 -4.10
CA PRO A 150 -6.62 -13.73 -5.42
C PRO A 150 -7.86 -13.99 -6.28
N SER A 151 -8.59 -15.07 -6.01
CA SER A 151 -9.85 -15.44 -6.66
C SER A 151 -11.04 -14.56 -6.29
N VAL A 152 -10.95 -13.72 -5.26
CA VAL A 152 -12.04 -12.86 -4.76
C VAL A 152 -12.04 -11.49 -5.46
N ARG A 153 -11.38 -11.36 -6.62
CA ARG A 153 -11.43 -10.12 -7.40
C ARG A 153 -12.85 -9.89 -7.94
N PRO A 154 -13.34 -8.64 -7.96
CA PRO A 154 -14.69 -8.34 -8.48
C PRO A 154 -14.90 -8.78 -9.93
N VAL A 155 -13.84 -8.73 -10.74
CA VAL A 155 -13.83 -9.21 -12.11
C VAL A 155 -13.03 -10.51 -12.15
N PRO A 156 -13.63 -11.65 -12.52
CA PRO A 156 -12.91 -12.91 -12.64
C PRO A 156 -11.89 -12.80 -13.78
N LEU A 157 -10.71 -13.37 -13.57
CA LEU A 157 -9.62 -13.35 -14.53
C LEU A 157 -9.24 -14.78 -14.88
N GLU A 158 -9.15 -15.08 -16.17
CA GLU A 158 -8.65 -16.35 -16.69
C GLU A 158 -7.18 -16.17 -17.09
N THR A 159 -6.30 -16.95 -16.47
CA THR A 159 -4.85 -16.88 -16.71
C THR A 159 -4.42 -18.05 -17.59
N HIS A 160 -3.93 -17.75 -18.78
CA HIS A 160 -3.30 -18.73 -19.68
C HIS A 160 -1.78 -18.53 -19.66
N ILE A 161 -1.03 -19.56 -19.21
CA ILE A 161 0.44 -19.53 -19.20
C ILE A 161 0.96 -20.43 -20.30
N GLN A 162 1.60 -19.83 -21.30
CA GLN A 162 2.24 -20.56 -22.39
C GLN A 162 3.77 -20.46 -22.26
N GLY A 163 4.42 -21.59 -22.00
CA GLY A 163 5.88 -21.66 -21.93
C GLY A 163 6.53 -21.77 -23.30
N TYR A 164 7.62 -21.00 -23.53
CA TYR A 164 8.41 -21.06 -24.76
C TYR A 164 9.79 -21.67 -24.46
N PRO A 165 10.13 -22.81 -25.06
CA PRO A 165 11.43 -23.45 -24.85
C PRO A 165 12.55 -22.67 -25.57
N GLY A 166 13.78 -22.77 -25.07
CA GLY A 166 14.99 -22.23 -25.73
C GLY A 166 15.74 -21.25 -24.85
N ARG A 167 17.03 -21.47 -24.58
CA ARG A 167 17.83 -20.71 -23.60
C ARG A 167 18.11 -19.26 -24.02
N HIS A 168 18.20 -19.00 -25.32
CA HIS A 168 18.59 -17.69 -25.86
C HIS A 168 17.38 -16.75 -25.96
N TYR A 169 17.53 -15.54 -25.41
CA TYR A 169 16.47 -14.53 -25.30
C TYR A 169 15.87 -14.12 -26.65
N CYS A 170 16.71 -13.71 -27.61
CA CYS A 170 16.22 -13.16 -28.89
C CYS A 170 15.44 -14.19 -29.72
N PRO A 171 15.91 -15.45 -29.90
CA PRO A 171 15.11 -16.48 -30.57
C PRO A 171 13.81 -16.82 -29.85
N ARG A 172 13.82 -16.85 -28.50
CA ARG A 172 12.61 -17.09 -27.71
C ARG A 172 11.57 -15.99 -27.92
N MET A 173 11.96 -14.72 -27.91
CA MET A 173 11.05 -13.60 -28.20
C MET A 173 10.45 -13.70 -29.61
N ALA A 174 11.25 -14.07 -30.62
CA ALA A 174 10.74 -14.23 -31.98
C ALA A 174 9.63 -15.29 -32.06
N THR A 175 9.74 -16.39 -31.30
CA THR A 175 8.69 -17.42 -31.24
C THR A 175 7.41 -16.96 -30.54
N MET A 176 7.47 -15.93 -29.69
CA MET A 176 6.32 -15.35 -29.00
C MET A 176 5.52 -14.39 -29.90
N ASN A 177 6.13 -13.82 -30.94
CA ASN A 177 5.47 -12.83 -31.81
C ASN A 177 4.26 -13.40 -32.56
N ARG A 178 4.35 -14.64 -33.06
CA ARG A 178 3.27 -15.30 -33.81
C ARG A 178 2.02 -15.54 -32.95
N PRO A 179 2.10 -16.16 -31.76
CA PRO A 179 0.94 -16.33 -30.88
C PRO A 179 0.42 -15.00 -30.32
N ASN A 180 1.28 -14.01 -30.04
CA ASN A 180 0.82 -12.69 -29.60
C ASN A 180 -0.03 -11.97 -30.67
N TYR A 181 0.28 -12.16 -31.96
CA TYR A 181 -0.54 -11.61 -33.05
C TYR A 181 -1.89 -12.32 -33.19
N LEU A 182 -1.92 -13.64 -32.96
CA LEU A 182 -3.13 -14.46 -33.06
C LEU A 182 -4.05 -14.29 -31.84
N GLY A 183 -3.48 -14.08 -30.66
CA GLY A 183 -4.19 -13.82 -29.41
C GLY A 183 -4.44 -12.33 -29.22
N SER A 184 -5.51 -11.79 -29.81
CA SER A 184 -6.01 -10.43 -29.52
C SER A 184 -6.68 -10.32 -28.13
N PHE A 185 -6.06 -10.88 -27.09
CA PHE A 185 -6.43 -10.71 -25.69
C PHE A 185 -5.21 -10.15 -24.96
N SER A 186 -5.36 -9.12 -24.13
CA SER A 186 -4.27 -8.45 -23.40
C SER A 186 -3.34 -9.47 -22.71
N VAL A 187 -2.22 -9.80 -23.35
CA VAL A 187 -1.19 -10.69 -22.80
C VAL A 187 -0.30 -9.88 -21.86
N VAL A 188 -0.37 -10.13 -20.56
CA VAL A 188 0.65 -9.67 -19.61
C VAL A 188 1.79 -10.68 -19.65
N VAL A 189 2.89 -10.32 -20.32
CA VAL A 189 4.11 -11.13 -20.36
C VAL A 189 4.85 -10.96 -19.04
N VAL A 190 4.82 -11.98 -18.17
CA VAL A 190 5.62 -12.00 -16.94
C VAL A 190 7.04 -12.45 -17.29
N PHE A 191 8.01 -11.54 -17.18
CA PHE A 191 9.43 -11.86 -17.30
C PHE A 191 9.93 -12.40 -15.95
N SER A 192 10.29 -13.68 -15.91
CA SER A 192 11.16 -14.21 -14.84
C SER A 192 12.59 -14.12 -15.34
N LEU A 193 13.32 -13.09 -14.92
CA LEU A 193 14.77 -13.04 -15.03
C LEU A 193 15.34 -13.81 -13.83
N SER A 194 15.88 -14.99 -14.10
CA SER A 194 16.92 -15.60 -13.26
C SER A 194 18.25 -15.48 -13.98
#